data_AF-A0A7K3XCT1-F1
#
_entry.id   AF-A0A7K3XCT1-F1
#
_cell.length_a   1.000
_cell.length_b   1.000
_cell.length_c   1.000
_cell.angle_alpha   90.00
_cell.angle_beta   90.00
_cell.angle_gamma   90.00
#
_symmetry.space_group_name_H-M   'P 1'
#
loop_
_entity.id
_entity.type
_entity.pdbx_description
1 polymer ?
#
loop_
_entity_poly.entity_id
_entity_poly.type
_entity_poly.pdbx_seq_one_letter_code
_entity_poly.pdbx_strand_id
1 'polypeptide(L)'
;MVILEEKHKASFLIGILFVVIGFLVKVFYREYINSHGIDDFGLAGSLPSFFYVIGFSQLLQIRPIKYPSLVILVVVIGSIIYEFKQQSSNLAGLDINDIVASIAGGAISLMILYIIGKKFKNQEK
;
A
#
# COMPACT_ATOMS: atom_id res chain seq x y z
N MET A 1 -6.36 4.05 27.00
CA MET A 1 -5.09 3.39 26.62
C MET A 1 -5.34 2.15 25.77
N VAL A 2 -6.18 1.21 26.24
CA VAL A 2 -6.55 -0.03 25.50
C VAL A 2 -7.10 0.22 24.08
N ILE A 3 -8.03 1.17 23.91
CA ILE A 3 -8.63 1.47 22.58
C ILE A 3 -7.61 1.98 21.56
N LEU A 4 -6.64 2.78 22.03
CA LEU A 4 -5.57 3.30 21.19
C LEU A 4 -4.66 2.16 20.70
N GLU A 5 -4.36 1.21 21.58
CA GLU A 5 -3.59 0.01 21.27
C GLU A 5 -4.30 -0.88 20.24
N GLU A 6 -5.60 -1.11 20.40
CA GLU A 6 -6.41 -1.89 19.45
C GLU A 6 -6.51 -1.24 18.06
N LYS A 7 -6.56 0.11 18.00
CA LYS A 7 -6.50 0.86 16.73
C LYS A 7 -5.19 0.59 15.99
N HIS A 8 -4.06 0.70 16.68
CA HIS A 8 -2.74 0.50 16.08
C HIS A 8 -2.51 -0.95 15.68
N LYS A 9 -2.99 -1.89 16.50
CA LYS A 9 -2.99 -3.32 16.19
C LYS A 9 -3.80 -3.64 14.94
N ALA A 10 -4.97 -3.04 14.77
CA ALA A 10 -5.78 -3.20 13.56
C ALA A 10 -5.05 -2.71 12.30
N SER A 11 -4.47 -1.50 12.35
CA SER A 11 -3.65 -0.99 11.24
C SER A 11 -2.45 -1.90 10.96
N PHE A 12 -1.77 -2.39 11.99
CA PHE A 12 -0.64 -3.30 11.83
C PHE A 12 -1.03 -4.62 11.13
N LEU A 13 -2.11 -5.26 11.57
CA LEU A 13 -2.58 -6.52 10.97
C LEU A 13 -3.02 -6.33 9.51
N ILE A 14 -3.73 -5.24 9.21
CA ILE A 14 -4.10 -4.89 7.84
C ILE A 14 -2.84 -4.64 7.01
N GLY A 15 -1.86 -3.94 7.58
CA GLY A 15 -0.57 -3.69 6.94
C GLY A 15 0.15 -4.97 6.54
N ILE A 16 0.29 -5.93 7.48
CA ILE A 16 0.88 -7.25 7.19
C ILE A 16 0.12 -7.96 6.08
N LEU A 17 -1.21 -8.01 6.17
CA LEU A 17 -2.04 -8.67 5.18
C LEU A 17 -1.77 -8.13 3.77
N PHE A 18 -1.76 -6.81 3.60
CA PHE A 18 -1.53 -6.18 2.30
C PHE A 18 -0.09 -6.33 1.79
N VAL A 19 0.92 -6.33 2.66
CA VAL A 19 2.30 -6.65 2.25
C VAL A 19 2.41 -8.09 1.77
N VAL A 20 1.79 -9.04 2.48
CA VAL A 20 1.76 -10.45 2.06
C VAL A 20 1.03 -10.60 0.73
N ILE A 21 -0.12 -9.96 0.54
CA ILE A 21 -0.84 -9.96 -0.74
C ILE A 21 0.04 -9.38 -1.85
N GLY A 22 0.67 -8.22 -1.63
CA GLY A 22 1.58 -7.61 -2.62
C GLY A 22 2.74 -8.53 -3.00
N PHE A 23 3.30 -9.25 -2.03
CA PHE A 23 4.32 -10.26 -2.26
C PHE A 23 3.81 -11.44 -3.08
N LEU A 24 2.66 -12.00 -2.72
CA LEU A 24 2.05 -13.12 -3.45
C LEU A 24 1.71 -12.73 -4.89
N VAL A 25 1.19 -11.51 -5.10
CA VAL A 25 0.91 -10.98 -6.43
C VAL A 25 2.20 -10.83 -7.24
N LYS A 26 3.27 -10.32 -6.63
CA LYS A 26 4.56 -10.18 -7.30
C LYS A 26 5.16 -11.52 -7.70
N VAL A 27 5.10 -12.52 -6.82
CA VAL A 27 5.81 -13.80 -7.01
C VAL A 27 5.00 -14.81 -7.80
N PHE A 28 3.69 -14.89 -7.58
CA PHE A 28 2.85 -15.91 -8.21
C PHE A 28 2.03 -15.34 -9.36
N TYR A 29 1.25 -14.27 -9.12
CA TYR A 29 0.34 -13.74 -10.15
C TYR A 29 1.10 -13.15 -11.33
N ARG A 30 2.04 -12.24 -11.07
CA ARG A 30 2.85 -11.59 -12.13
C ARG A 30 3.64 -12.61 -12.94
N GLU A 31 4.27 -13.57 -12.25
CA GLU A 31 5.02 -14.63 -12.92
C GLU A 31 4.11 -15.52 -13.77
N TYR A 32 2.91 -15.87 -13.28
CA TYR A 32 1.93 -16.65 -14.03
C TYR A 32 1.48 -15.91 -15.30
N ILE A 33 1.09 -14.64 -15.18
CA ILE A 33 0.66 -13.81 -16.33
C ILE A 33 1.77 -13.70 -17.37
N ASN A 34 2.99 -13.37 -16.93
CA ASN A 34 4.14 -13.22 -17.82
C ASN A 34 4.54 -14.52 -18.52
N SER A 35 4.56 -15.65 -17.78
CA SER A 35 4.95 -16.96 -18.34
C SER A 35 3.93 -17.54 -19.31
N HIS A 36 2.66 -17.15 -19.20
CA HIS A 36 1.59 -17.62 -20.08
C HIS A 36 1.22 -16.63 -21.19
N GLY A 37 1.90 -15.47 -21.26
CA GLY A 37 1.63 -14.44 -22.25
C GLY A 37 0.20 -13.88 -22.18
N ILE A 38 -0.37 -13.84 -20.98
CA ILE A 38 -1.74 -13.34 -20.77
C ILE A 38 -1.70 -11.81 -20.78
N ASP A 39 -2.55 -11.18 -21.59
CA ASP A 39 -2.78 -9.74 -21.50
C ASP A 39 -3.83 -9.45 -20.42
N ASP A 40 -3.37 -8.94 -19.28
CA ASP A 40 -4.21 -8.55 -18.16
C ASP A 40 -4.35 -7.02 -18.03
N PHE A 41 -4.10 -6.29 -19.12
CA PHE A 41 -4.13 -4.83 -19.17
C PHE A 41 -3.11 -4.15 -18.22
N GLY A 42 -2.01 -4.83 -17.87
CA GLY A 42 -0.94 -4.28 -17.04
C GLY A 42 -1.18 -4.37 -15.53
N LEU A 43 -2.16 -5.18 -15.09
CA LEU A 43 -2.45 -5.40 -13.68
C LEU A 43 -1.32 -6.14 -12.97
N ALA A 44 -0.74 -7.16 -13.61
CA ALA A 44 0.43 -7.88 -13.12
C ALA A 44 1.61 -6.94 -12.88
N GLY A 45 1.69 -5.86 -13.67
CA GLY A 45 2.66 -4.78 -13.52
C GLY A 45 2.53 -4.06 -12.18
N SER A 46 1.32 -3.60 -11.90
CA SER A 46 1.04 -2.49 -10.99
C SER A 46 0.35 -2.87 -9.68
N LEU A 47 -0.29 -4.04 -9.62
CA LEU A 47 -0.90 -4.55 -8.40
C LEU A 47 0.08 -4.70 -7.23
N PRO A 48 1.35 -5.15 -7.40
CA PRO A 48 2.31 -5.16 -6.30
C PRO A 48 2.47 -3.77 -5.66
N SER A 49 2.66 -2.74 -6.49
CA SER A 49 2.85 -1.35 -6.05
C SER A 49 1.61 -0.81 -5.33
N PHE A 50 0.42 -1.10 -5.84
CA PHE A 50 -0.86 -0.79 -5.17
C PHE A 50 -0.94 -1.40 -3.76
N PHE A 51 -0.72 -2.72 -3.64
CA PHE A 51 -0.83 -3.41 -2.36
C PHE A 51 0.29 -3.04 -1.38
N TYR A 52 1.51 -2.81 -1.86
CA TYR A 52 2.61 -2.36 -1.00
C TYR A 52 2.37 -0.97 -0.44
N VAL A 53 1.85 -0.02 -1.22
CA VAL A 53 1.50 1.30 -0.69
C VAL A 53 0.45 1.18 0.42
N ILE A 54 -0.56 0.31 0.26
CA ILE A 54 -1.54 0.04 1.32
C ILE A 54 -0.87 -0.57 2.55
N GLY A 55 -0.09 -1.62 2.34
CA GLY A 55 0.60 -2.36 3.39
C GLY A 55 1.50 -1.46 4.24
N PHE A 56 2.44 -0.76 3.61
CA PHE A 56 3.39 0.12 4.31
C PHE A 56 2.71 1.32 4.95
N SER A 57 1.68 1.89 4.30
CA SER A 57 0.90 2.99 4.87
C SER A 57 0.24 2.63 6.20
N GLN A 58 -0.24 1.38 6.34
CA GLN A 58 -0.87 0.92 7.59
C GLN A 58 0.14 0.37 8.60
N LEU A 59 1.19 -0.33 8.14
CA LEU A 59 2.28 -0.82 9.01
C LEU A 59 2.96 0.30 9.77
N LEU A 60 3.14 1.48 9.15
CA LEU A 60 3.78 2.61 9.81
C LEU A 60 2.89 3.29 10.87
N GLN A 61 1.62 2.89 11.00
CA GLN A 61 0.69 3.41 12.02
C GLN A 61 0.75 2.63 13.34
N ILE A 62 1.84 1.90 13.63
CA ILE A 62 2.01 1.07 14.85
C ILE A 62 2.00 1.85 16.17
N ARG A 63 2.14 3.18 16.11
CA ARG A 63 2.17 4.05 17.28
C ARG A 63 1.33 5.30 17.05
N PRO A 64 0.99 6.04 18.12
CA PRO A 64 0.30 7.32 17.97
C PRO A 64 1.15 8.30 17.15
N ILE A 65 0.60 8.77 16.03
CA ILE A 65 1.24 9.75 15.14
C ILE A 65 0.33 10.97 15.07
N LYS A 66 0.92 12.16 15.20
CA LYS A 66 0.20 13.44 15.17
C LYS A 66 -0.53 13.67 13.84
N TYR A 67 0.10 13.27 12.73
CA TYR A 67 -0.40 13.44 11.37
C TYR A 67 -0.37 12.10 10.61
N PRO A 68 -1.31 11.17 10.88
CA PRO A 68 -1.28 9.83 10.30
C PRO A 68 -1.50 9.83 8.77
N SER A 69 -2.24 10.80 8.23
CA SER A 69 -2.40 10.98 6.78
C SER A 69 -1.12 11.42 6.08
N LEU A 70 -0.25 12.17 6.75
CA LEU A 70 1.03 12.61 6.19
C LEU A 70 1.99 11.42 6.01
N VAL A 71 1.91 10.41 6.88
CA VAL A 71 2.66 9.15 6.71
C VAL A 71 2.27 8.47 5.40
N ILE A 72 0.97 8.40 5.10
CA ILE A 72 0.46 7.80 3.86
C ILE A 72 0.98 8.58 2.65
N LEU A 73 0.93 9.91 2.71
CA LEU A 73 1.47 10.77 1.65
C LEU A 73 2.97 10.53 1.41
N VAL A 74 3.75 10.38 2.48
CA VAL A 74 5.19 10.08 2.39
C VAL A 74 5.43 8.71 1.74
N VAL A 75 4.61 7.70 2.05
CA VAL A 75 4.71 6.37 1.41
C VAL A 75 4.39 6.47 -0.09
N VAL A 76 3.32 7.17 -0.47
CA VAL A 76 2.96 7.38 -1.89
C VAL A 76 4.08 8.09 -2.65
N ILE A 77 4.57 9.20 -2.10
CA ILE A 77 5.69 9.96 -2.71
C ILE A 77 6.94 9.10 -2.79
N GLY A 78 7.25 8.34 -1.73
CA GLY A 78 8.39 7.43 -1.70
C GLY A 78 8.30 6.35 -2.78
N SER A 79 7.11 5.78 -2.99
CA SER A 79 6.84 4.81 -4.06
C SER A 79 7.04 5.42 -5.44
N ILE A 80 6.51 6.62 -5.68
CA ILE A 80 6.68 7.34 -6.96
C ILE A 80 8.17 7.66 -7.21
N ILE A 81 8.89 8.14 -6.20
CA ILE A 81 10.34 8.41 -6.33
C ILE A 81 11.11 7.12 -6.63
N TYR A 82 10.68 5.98 -6.08
CA TYR A 82 11.29 4.68 -6.37
C TYR A 82 11.16 4.31 -7.84
N GLU A 83 10.00 4.55 -8.47
CA GLU A 83 9.81 4.34 -9.92
C GLU A 83 10.76 5.21 -10.76
N PHE A 84 10.91 6.49 -10.42
CA PHE A 84 11.87 7.36 -11.10
C PHE A 84 13.33 6.88 -10.94
N LYS A 85 13.68 6.32 -9.79
CA LYS A 85 15.02 5.75 -9.58
C LYS A 85 15.22 4.48 -10.41
N GLN A 86 14.18 3.67 -10.54
CA GLN A 86 14.23 2.44 -11.34
C GLN A 86 14.45 2.77 -12.83
N GLN A 87 13.81 3.83 -13.33
CA GLN A 87 14.05 4.37 -14.68
C GLN A 87 15.53 4.69 -14.94
N SER A 88 16.22 5.30 -13.97
CA SER A 88 17.65 5.67 -14.12
C SER A 88 18.58 4.45 -14.17
N SER A 89 18.11 3.25 -13.85
CA SER A 89 18.91 2.03 -13.71
C SER A 89 18.80 1.04 -14.88
N ASN A 90 18.16 1.42 -16.00
CA ASN A 90 17.96 0.57 -17.19
C ASN A 90 17.20 -0.76 -16.94
N LEU A 91 16.57 -0.93 -15.78
CA LEU A 91 15.84 -2.16 -15.40
C LEU A 91 14.41 -2.18 -15.96
N ALA A 92 13.77 -1.02 -16.09
CA ALA A 92 12.51 -0.78 -16.78
C ALA A 92 12.33 0.74 -16.96
N GLY A 93 11.58 1.18 -17.98
CA GLY A 93 11.20 2.59 -18.11
C GLY A 93 10.28 3.05 -16.98
N LEU A 94 9.94 4.34 -16.96
CA LEU A 94 8.92 4.86 -16.03
C LEU A 94 7.57 4.17 -16.31
N ASP A 95 7.09 3.37 -15.36
CA ASP A 95 5.79 2.71 -15.47
C ASP A 95 4.69 3.62 -14.89
N ILE A 96 3.93 4.25 -15.78
CA ILE A 96 2.82 5.12 -15.41
C ILE A 96 1.76 4.33 -14.62
N ASN A 97 1.61 3.03 -14.88
CA ASN A 97 0.64 2.20 -14.16
C ASN A 97 1.04 2.04 -12.70
N ASP A 98 2.33 1.95 -12.39
CA ASP A 98 2.83 1.84 -11.01
C ASP A 98 2.66 3.15 -10.24
N ILE A 99 2.79 4.30 -10.92
CA ILE A 99 2.49 5.62 -10.34
C ILE A 99 0.99 5.71 -10.02
N VAL A 100 0.12 5.35 -10.98
CA VAL A 100 -1.35 5.37 -10.78
C VAL A 100 -1.75 4.40 -9.67
N ALA A 101 -1.19 3.20 -9.65
CA ALA A 101 -1.39 2.21 -8.58
C ALA A 101 -0.93 2.72 -7.22
N SER A 102 0.21 3.43 -7.15
CA SER A 102 0.69 4.02 -5.91
C SER A 102 -0.29 5.09 -5.38
N ILE A 103 -0.81 5.94 -6.25
CA ILE A 103 -1.80 6.97 -5.87
C ILE A 103 -3.10 6.31 -5.41
N ALA A 104 -3.59 5.30 -6.14
CA ALA A 104 -4.79 4.55 -5.77
C ALA A 104 -4.63 3.84 -4.42
N GLY A 105 -3.48 3.21 -4.17
CA GLY A 105 -3.15 2.58 -2.89
C GLY A 105 -3.13 3.59 -1.73
N GLY A 106 -2.66 4.80 -1.98
CA GLY A 106 -2.73 5.92 -1.03
C GLY A 106 -4.17 6.33 -0.70
N ALA A 107 -5.03 6.45 -1.71
CA ALA A 107 -6.44 6.76 -1.51
C ALA A 107 -7.17 5.68 -0.67
N ILE A 108 -6.93 4.40 -0.99
CA ILE A 108 -7.47 3.27 -0.21
C ILE A 108 -6.92 3.27 1.22
N SER A 109 -5.65 3.61 1.41
CA SER A 109 -5.04 3.73 2.74
C SER A 109 -5.70 4.80 3.59
N LEU A 110 -6.04 5.95 2.99
CA LEU A 110 -6.78 7.02 3.68
C LEU A 110 -8.18 6.55 4.05
N MET A 111 -8.87 5.82 3.17
CA MET A 111 -10.18 5.23 3.45
C MET A 111 -10.11 4.24 4.63
N ILE A 112 -9.12 3.34 4.64
CA ILE A 112 -8.89 2.39 5.74
C ILE A 112 -8.65 3.13 7.05
N LEU A 113 -7.77 4.14 7.04
CA LEU A 113 -7.44 4.95 8.22
C LEU A 113 -8.70 5.64 8.78
N TYR A 114 -9.57 6.16 7.90
CA TYR A 114 -10.84 6.77 8.28
C TYR A 114 -11.80 5.74 8.91
N ILE A 115 -11.96 4.57 8.31
CA ILE A 115 -12.84 3.49 8.82
C ILE A 115 -12.39 3.04 10.20
N ILE A 116 -11.08 2.79 10.38
CA ILE A 116 -10.48 2.42 11.67
C ILE A 116 -10.74 3.53 12.70
N GLY A 117 -10.46 4.78 12.35
CA GLY A 117 -10.68 5.93 13.25
C GLY A 117 -12.14 6.05 13.70
N LYS A 118 -13.10 5.86 12.79
CA LYS A 118 -14.53 5.89 13.09
C LYS A 118 -14.96 4.75 14.00
N LYS A 119 -14.49 3.52 13.73
CA LYS A 119 -14.83 2.32 14.50
C LYS A 119 -14.43 2.45 15.97
N PHE A 120 -13.21 2.92 16.25
CA PHE A 120 -12.69 3.00 17.62
C PHE A 120 -13.13 4.27 18.36
N LYS A 121 -13.44 5.38 17.66
CA LYS A 121 -14.07 6.56 18.30
C LYS A 121 -15.47 6.26 18.83
N ASN A 122 -16.24 5.41 18.14
CA ASN A 122 -17.58 5.02 18.58
C ASN A 122 -17.57 4.09 19.81
N GLN A 123 -16.43 3.49 20.17
CA GLN A 123 -16.30 2.69 21.39
C GLN A 123 -15.92 3.52 22.62
N GLU A 124 -15.63 4.82 22.44
CA GLU A 124 -15.40 5.76 23.54
C GLU A 124 -16.71 6.43 24.04
N LYS A 125 -17.83 6.24 23.33
CA LYS A 125 -19.16 6.72 23.70
C LYS A 125 -19.99 5.59 24.30
#